data_AF-A0A967GN09-F1
#
_entry.id   AF-A0A967GN09-F1
#
_cell.length_a   1.000
_cell.length_b   1.000
_cell.length_c   1.000
_cell.angle_alpha   90.00
_cell.angle_beta   90.00
_cell.angle_gamma   90.00
#
_symmetry.space_group_name_H-M   'P 1'
#
loop_
_entity.id
_entity.type
_entity.pdbx_description
1 polymer ?
#
loop_
_entity_poly.entity_id
_entity_poly.type
_entity_poly.pdbx_seq_one_letter_code
_entity_poly.pdbx_strand_id
1 'polypeptide(L)'
;MKETKAVLWDNAGRRELTELGTNAMIDMMQEFGGLPTRNFQEVQFEGYDKIDPEAMRSPKPNGHVNLLTNKACFGCTIACGRIAHIDKEHFTIVNRKEYWHASGGLEYETAYAFGPVVGVDDIDALTFAGFLMNEHGMDPISFGVTLAAAMELYEKGVITQADTDGVELKFGNAEALTIMAEKTGTYQGFGQVLGL
;
A
#
# COMPACT_ATOMS: atom_id res chain seq x y z
N MET A 1 29.58 -8.17 -18.00
CA MET A 1 28.41 -8.78 -17.31
C MET A 1 28.79 -9.63 -16.10
N LYS A 2 29.80 -10.53 -16.17
CA LYS A 2 30.26 -11.31 -14.99
C LYS A 2 30.81 -10.43 -13.86
N GLU A 3 31.62 -9.43 -14.19
CA GLU A 3 32.22 -8.50 -13.21
C GLU A 3 31.16 -7.67 -12.48
N THR A 4 30.22 -7.07 -13.21
CA THR A 4 29.11 -6.30 -12.61
C THR A 4 28.24 -7.16 -11.67
N LYS A 5 27.96 -8.42 -12.05
CA LYS A 5 27.23 -9.35 -11.19
C LYS A 5 28.03 -9.70 -9.93
N ALA A 6 29.34 -9.83 -10.03
CA ALA A 6 30.21 -10.07 -8.88
C ALA A 6 30.21 -8.88 -7.91
N VAL A 7 30.28 -7.64 -8.42
CA VAL A 7 30.18 -6.44 -7.57
C VAL A 7 28.85 -6.39 -6.81
N LEU A 8 27.74 -6.71 -7.49
CA LEU A 8 26.42 -6.76 -6.86
C LEU A 8 26.23 -7.98 -5.94
N TRP A 9 27.06 -9.02 -6.04
CA TRP A 9 26.91 -10.24 -5.25
C TRP A 9 27.17 -10.02 -3.76
N ASP A 10 28.21 -9.27 -3.45
CA ASP A 10 28.65 -9.00 -2.09
C ASP A 10 28.21 -7.63 -1.55
N ASN A 11 27.40 -6.89 -2.32
CA ASN A 11 26.88 -5.60 -1.90
C ASN A 11 25.73 -5.77 -0.88
N ALA A 12 25.88 -5.15 0.31
CA ALA A 12 24.89 -5.23 1.39
C ALA A 12 23.53 -4.63 0.99
N GLY A 13 23.51 -3.44 0.39
CA GLY A 13 22.26 -2.79 -0.05
C GLY A 13 21.52 -3.60 -1.12
N ARG A 14 22.24 -4.34 -1.98
CA ARG A 14 21.61 -5.30 -2.89
C ARG A 14 20.87 -6.39 -2.12
N ARG A 15 21.51 -6.99 -1.10
CA ARG A 15 20.94 -8.10 -0.32
C ARG A 15 19.72 -7.62 0.46
N GLU A 16 19.79 -6.43 1.04
CA GLU A 16 18.67 -5.78 1.72
C GLU A 16 17.48 -5.57 0.78
N LEU A 17 17.69 -5.07 -0.44
CA LEU A 17 16.62 -4.98 -1.44
C LEU A 17 16.05 -6.36 -1.84
N THR A 18 16.88 -7.42 -1.88
CA THR A 18 16.38 -8.78 -2.09
C THR A 18 15.44 -9.20 -0.96
N GLU A 19 15.86 -9.01 0.29
CA GLU A 19 15.19 -9.49 1.50
C GLU A 19 13.93 -8.66 1.82
N LEU A 20 14.06 -7.32 1.87
CA LEU A 20 13.05 -6.41 2.35
C LEU A 20 12.27 -5.70 1.23
N GLY A 21 12.80 -5.71 0.00
CA GLY A 21 12.26 -4.90 -1.08
C GLY A 21 12.52 -3.41 -0.83
N THR A 22 11.71 -2.55 -1.44
CA THR A 22 11.78 -1.11 -1.15
C THR A 22 11.13 -0.74 0.19
N ASN A 23 10.25 -1.60 0.71
CA ASN A 23 9.40 -1.31 1.88
C ASN A 23 10.19 -1.06 3.18
N ALA A 24 11.48 -1.40 3.24
CA ALA A 24 12.39 -1.02 4.34
C ALA A 24 12.47 0.50 4.57
N MET A 25 12.12 1.27 3.55
CA MET A 25 12.04 2.72 3.65
C MET A 25 10.92 3.20 4.59
N ILE A 26 9.89 2.38 4.89
CA ILE A 26 8.90 2.72 5.93
C ILE A 26 9.59 2.95 7.28
N ASP A 27 10.41 1.99 7.72
CA ASP A 27 11.14 2.08 9.00
C ASP A 27 12.16 3.23 8.98
N MET A 28 12.91 3.35 7.88
CA MET A 28 13.90 4.42 7.72
C MET A 28 13.26 5.81 7.85
N MET A 29 12.15 6.04 7.14
CA MET A 29 11.49 7.34 7.13
C MET A 29 10.77 7.61 8.46
N GLN A 30 10.23 6.57 9.10
CA GLN A 30 9.66 6.66 10.44
C GLN A 30 10.71 7.09 11.47
N GLU A 31 11.87 6.42 11.50
CA GLU A 31 12.94 6.71 12.46
C GLU A 31 13.60 8.08 12.20
N PHE A 32 13.72 8.46 10.93
CA PHE A 32 14.19 9.79 10.54
C PHE A 32 13.21 10.91 10.93
N GLY A 33 11.93 10.59 11.13
CA GLY A 33 10.87 11.60 11.34
C GLY A 33 10.48 12.31 10.03
N GLY A 34 10.42 11.55 8.93
CA GLY A 34 10.05 12.04 7.61
C GLY A 34 8.97 11.22 6.90
N LEU A 35 8.28 10.30 7.59
CA LEU A 35 7.20 9.49 7.03
C LEU A 35 5.90 10.31 6.97
N PRO A 36 5.50 10.85 5.81
CA PRO A 36 4.38 11.77 5.77
C PRO A 36 3.07 11.06 6.11
N THR A 37 2.33 11.65 7.04
CA THR A 37 1.18 11.02 7.70
C THR A 37 -0.01 11.96 7.67
N ARG A 38 -1.20 11.43 7.38
CA ARG A 38 -2.48 12.17 7.31
C ARG A 38 -2.40 13.42 6.43
N ASN A 39 -2.22 13.22 5.13
CA ASN A 39 -1.98 14.30 4.15
C ASN A 39 -0.86 15.27 4.57
N PHE A 40 0.28 14.73 5.01
CA PHE A 40 1.48 15.49 5.42
C PHE A 40 1.29 16.41 6.62
N GLN A 41 0.24 16.23 7.42
CA GLN A 41 0.05 16.97 8.68
C GLN A 41 1.06 16.53 9.75
N GLU A 42 1.50 15.29 9.66
CA GLU A 42 2.45 14.65 10.56
C GLU A 42 3.58 13.98 9.75
N VAL A 43 4.67 13.62 10.43
CA VAL A 43 5.88 13.05 9.82
C VAL A 43 6.30 11.70 10.42
N GLN A 44 5.43 11.14 11.25
CA GLN A 44 5.56 9.81 11.83
C GLN A 44 4.17 9.19 11.94
N PHE A 45 4.08 7.89 11.69
CA PHE A 45 2.82 7.15 11.76
C PHE A 45 2.88 6.16 12.92
N GLU A 46 1.83 6.10 13.74
CA GLU A 46 1.79 5.20 14.90
C GLU A 46 1.60 3.72 14.52
N GLY A 47 1.03 3.44 13.35
CA GLY A 47 0.77 2.07 12.85
C GLY A 47 1.80 1.58 11.82
N TYR A 48 2.97 2.21 11.72
CA TYR A 48 3.98 1.86 10.71
C TYR A 48 4.44 0.40 10.81
N ASP A 49 4.53 -0.14 12.03
CA ASP A 49 4.95 -1.51 12.35
C ASP A 49 3.98 -2.58 11.87
N LYS A 50 2.77 -2.20 11.43
CA LYS A 50 1.77 -3.11 10.85
C LYS A 50 1.82 -3.17 9.33
N ILE A 51 2.64 -2.33 8.69
CA ILE A 51 2.75 -2.23 7.23
C ILE A 51 4.20 -2.23 6.75
N ASP A 52 5.17 -2.31 7.67
CA ASP A 52 6.60 -2.40 7.40
C ASP A 52 6.98 -3.76 6.76
N PRO A 53 8.25 -3.99 6.40
CA PRO A 53 8.67 -5.27 5.85
C PRO A 53 8.48 -6.45 6.80
N GLU A 54 8.52 -6.23 8.11
CA GLU A 54 8.36 -7.31 9.09
C GLU A 54 6.90 -7.75 9.19
N ALA A 55 5.96 -6.81 9.16
CA ALA A 55 4.53 -7.08 9.06
C ALA A 55 4.19 -7.88 7.80
N MET A 56 4.84 -7.56 6.66
CA MET A 56 4.69 -8.33 5.42
C MET A 56 5.06 -9.81 5.61
N ARG A 57 6.06 -10.12 6.44
CA ARG A 57 6.56 -11.49 6.67
C ARG A 57 5.94 -12.18 7.89
N SER A 58 5.31 -11.43 8.77
CA SER A 58 4.80 -11.93 10.04
C SER A 58 3.48 -12.68 9.85
N PRO A 59 3.34 -13.89 10.41
CA PRO A 59 2.09 -14.61 10.36
C PRO A 59 1.04 -13.99 11.29
N LYS A 60 -0.18 -13.79 10.76
CA LYS A 60 -1.38 -13.53 11.55
C LYS A 60 -1.77 -14.76 12.39
N PRO A 61 -2.64 -14.64 13.41
CA PRO A 61 -3.08 -15.78 14.24
C PRO A 61 -3.69 -16.95 13.46
N ASN A 62 -4.31 -16.69 12.31
CA ASN A 62 -4.87 -17.72 11.42
C ASN A 62 -3.81 -18.34 10.47
N GLY A 63 -2.54 -17.96 10.60
CA GLY A 63 -1.42 -18.45 9.78
C GLY A 63 -1.22 -17.72 8.45
N HIS A 64 -2.03 -16.69 8.14
CA HIS A 64 -1.85 -15.87 6.95
C HIS A 64 -0.55 -15.05 7.04
N VAL A 65 0.23 -15.03 5.97
CA VAL A 65 1.41 -14.16 5.80
C VAL A 65 1.19 -13.37 4.52
N ASN A 66 1.31 -12.04 4.57
CA ASN A 66 1.02 -11.21 3.40
C ASN A 66 2.02 -11.45 2.25
N LEU A 67 3.33 -11.48 2.53
CA LEU A 67 4.38 -11.71 1.55
C LEU A 67 4.60 -13.20 1.28
N LEU A 68 4.35 -13.62 0.04
CA LEU A 68 4.60 -14.99 -0.40
C LEU A 68 6.05 -15.21 -0.83
N THR A 69 6.57 -14.30 -1.66
CA THR A 69 7.92 -14.39 -2.22
C THR A 69 8.36 -13.07 -2.85
N ASN A 70 9.61 -12.98 -3.27
CA ASN A 70 10.11 -11.88 -4.08
C ASN A 70 10.17 -12.24 -5.58
N LYS A 71 10.28 -11.22 -6.44
CA LYS A 71 10.31 -11.36 -7.89
C LYS A 71 11.40 -10.50 -8.52
N ALA A 72 12.13 -11.09 -9.46
CA ALA A 72 13.08 -10.39 -10.31
C ALA A 72 12.42 -9.86 -11.59
N CYS A 73 12.77 -8.63 -11.97
CA CYS A 73 12.57 -8.13 -13.34
C CYS A 73 13.48 -8.88 -14.33
N PHE A 74 13.26 -8.66 -15.62
CA PHE A 74 14.05 -9.30 -16.68
C PHE A 74 15.56 -9.04 -16.51
N GLY A 75 16.35 -10.11 -16.35
CA GLY A 75 17.81 -10.04 -16.18
C GLY A 75 18.30 -9.51 -14.83
N CYS A 76 17.41 -9.16 -13.92
CA CYS A 76 17.75 -8.61 -12.61
C CYS A 76 18.31 -9.69 -11.66
N THR A 77 19.34 -9.33 -10.88
CA THR A 77 19.95 -10.19 -9.84
C THR A 77 19.63 -9.73 -8.41
N ILE A 78 18.76 -8.74 -8.28
CA ILE A 78 18.34 -8.12 -7.01
C ILE A 78 17.03 -8.72 -6.52
N ALA A 79 16.02 -8.84 -7.39
CA ALA A 79 14.69 -9.34 -7.04
C ALA A 79 14.01 -8.54 -5.91
N CYS A 80 13.94 -7.22 -6.05
CA CYS A 80 13.28 -6.35 -5.07
C CYS A 80 11.75 -6.44 -5.11
N GLY A 81 11.14 -6.83 -6.24
CA GLY A 81 9.69 -6.86 -6.38
C GLY A 81 9.05 -7.80 -5.35
N ARG A 82 7.95 -7.36 -4.74
CA ARG A 82 7.19 -8.17 -3.77
C ARG A 82 6.06 -8.92 -4.47
N ILE A 83 5.78 -10.15 -4.03
CA ILE A 83 4.59 -10.91 -4.44
C ILE A 83 3.82 -11.25 -3.18
N ALA A 84 2.65 -10.64 -3.04
CA ALA A 84 1.81 -10.73 -1.86
C ALA A 84 0.46 -11.36 -2.17
N HIS A 85 -0.22 -11.84 -1.13
CA HIS A 85 -1.61 -12.21 -1.19
C HIS A 85 -2.36 -11.66 0.03
N ILE A 86 -3.67 -11.55 -0.12
CA ILE A 86 -4.56 -11.03 0.92
C ILE A 86 -5.10 -12.20 1.73
N ASP A 87 -5.35 -11.99 3.02
CA ASP A 87 -6.03 -12.97 3.86
C ASP A 87 -7.43 -13.26 3.30
N LYS A 88 -7.76 -14.54 3.10
CA LYS A 88 -9.07 -14.94 2.57
C LYS A 88 -10.21 -14.64 3.54
N GLU A 89 -9.90 -14.39 4.81
CA GLU A 89 -10.87 -13.97 5.82
C GLU A 89 -11.02 -12.43 5.87
N HIS A 90 -10.20 -11.67 5.13
CA HIS A 90 -10.24 -10.22 5.10
C HIS A 90 -11.53 -9.68 4.44
N PHE A 91 -12.09 -8.61 5.00
CA PHE A 91 -13.39 -8.08 4.59
C PHE A 91 -13.46 -7.68 3.10
N THR A 92 -12.31 -7.27 2.51
CA THR A 92 -12.24 -6.89 1.09
C THR A 92 -12.46 -8.06 0.15
N ILE A 93 -12.09 -9.29 0.54
CA ILE A 93 -12.06 -10.44 -0.39
C ILE A 93 -12.76 -11.71 0.12
N VAL A 94 -13.31 -11.73 1.33
CA VAL A 94 -13.95 -12.94 1.92
C VAL A 94 -15.01 -13.56 1.01
N ASN A 95 -15.72 -12.74 0.23
CA ASN A 95 -16.72 -13.17 -0.74
C ASN A 95 -16.30 -12.97 -2.21
N ARG A 96 -15.03 -12.64 -2.48
CA ARG A 96 -14.49 -12.28 -3.80
C ARG A 96 -13.31 -13.19 -4.17
N LYS A 97 -13.62 -14.39 -4.67
CA LYS A 97 -12.62 -15.44 -4.95
C LYS A 97 -11.64 -15.06 -6.07
N GLU A 98 -12.03 -14.14 -6.94
CA GLU A 98 -11.19 -13.57 -7.98
C GLU A 98 -9.93 -12.90 -7.42
N TYR A 99 -9.97 -12.40 -6.17
CA TYR A 99 -8.81 -11.81 -5.47
C TYR A 99 -8.03 -12.81 -4.60
N TRP A 100 -8.36 -14.10 -4.63
CA TRP A 100 -7.65 -15.15 -3.86
C TRP A 100 -6.38 -15.65 -4.58
N HIS A 101 -5.73 -14.75 -5.31
CA HIS A 101 -4.49 -15.00 -6.02
C HIS A 101 -3.36 -14.18 -5.40
N ALA A 102 -2.12 -14.47 -5.80
CA ALA A 102 -0.97 -13.66 -5.45
C ALA A 102 -0.64 -12.72 -6.61
N SER A 103 -0.41 -11.44 -6.32
CA SER A 103 -0.03 -10.41 -7.30
C SER A 103 1.11 -9.55 -6.73
N GLY A 104 1.46 -8.46 -7.40
CA GLY A 104 2.46 -7.51 -6.88
C GLY A 104 2.11 -7.08 -5.46
N GLY A 105 3.12 -7.02 -4.59
CA GLY A 105 2.96 -6.58 -3.20
C GLY A 105 3.25 -5.09 -3.01
N LEU A 106 3.29 -4.68 -1.74
CA LEU A 106 3.58 -3.30 -1.38
C LEU A 106 5.07 -2.97 -1.63
N GLU A 107 5.30 -2.03 -2.52
CA GLU A 107 6.54 -1.23 -2.55
C GLU A 107 6.39 -0.07 -1.56
N TYR A 108 7.50 0.59 -1.18
CA TYR A 108 7.49 1.68 -0.20
C TYR A 108 6.44 2.74 -0.53
N GLU A 109 6.46 3.28 -1.75
CA GLU A 109 5.58 4.37 -2.12
C GLU A 109 4.09 3.97 -2.08
N THR A 110 3.77 2.71 -2.40
CA THR A 110 2.41 2.17 -2.28
C THR A 110 2.02 2.01 -0.82
N ALA A 111 2.91 1.46 0.02
CA ALA A 111 2.66 1.30 1.46
C ALA A 111 2.47 2.65 2.15
N TYR A 112 3.32 3.62 1.84
CA TYR A 112 3.24 4.99 2.34
C TYR A 112 1.94 5.68 1.91
N ALA A 113 1.58 5.62 0.63
CA ALA A 113 0.43 6.32 0.07
C ALA A 113 -0.92 5.74 0.57
N PHE A 114 -0.98 4.43 0.80
CA PHE A 114 -2.20 3.75 1.25
C PHE A 114 -2.24 3.50 2.75
N GLY A 115 -1.14 3.71 3.45
CA GLY A 115 -1.08 3.61 4.90
C GLY A 115 -0.98 4.98 5.55
N PRO A 116 0.22 5.46 5.92
CA PRO A 116 0.47 6.70 6.65
C PRO A 116 -0.28 7.91 6.09
N VAL A 117 -0.25 8.12 4.78
CA VAL A 117 -0.85 9.30 4.12
C VAL A 117 -2.35 9.38 4.34
N VAL A 118 -3.03 8.22 4.37
CA VAL A 118 -4.46 8.08 4.63
C VAL A 118 -4.75 7.59 6.06
N GLY A 119 -3.72 7.43 6.90
CA GLY A 119 -3.79 6.99 8.30
C GLY A 119 -4.14 5.52 8.52
N VAL A 120 -4.06 4.65 7.51
CA VAL A 120 -4.49 3.23 7.59
C VAL A 120 -3.32 2.31 7.95
N ASP A 121 -3.54 1.35 8.84
CA ASP A 121 -2.53 0.39 9.31
C ASP A 121 -2.90 -1.08 9.01
N ASP A 122 -3.80 -1.29 8.05
CA ASP A 122 -4.26 -2.62 7.61
C ASP A 122 -3.57 -3.04 6.32
N ILE A 123 -2.51 -3.84 6.45
CA ILE A 123 -1.68 -4.29 5.32
C ILE A 123 -2.46 -5.01 4.21
N ASP A 124 -3.55 -5.70 4.56
CA ASP A 124 -4.35 -6.43 3.58
C ASP A 124 -5.33 -5.50 2.85
N ALA A 125 -5.83 -4.45 3.50
CA ALA A 125 -6.54 -3.35 2.83
C ALA A 125 -5.61 -2.58 1.88
N LEU A 126 -4.38 -2.27 2.30
CA LEU A 126 -3.34 -1.66 1.47
C LEU A 126 -3.02 -2.53 0.24
N THR A 127 -2.83 -3.84 0.46
CA THR A 127 -2.55 -4.81 -0.61
C THR A 127 -3.71 -4.88 -1.60
N PHE A 128 -4.95 -4.87 -1.12
CA PHE A 128 -6.15 -4.85 -1.97
C PHE A 128 -6.22 -3.57 -2.83
N ALA A 129 -6.00 -2.39 -2.24
CA ALA A 129 -5.94 -1.15 -3.01
C ALA A 129 -4.83 -1.19 -4.06
N GLY A 130 -3.66 -1.76 -3.73
CA GLY A 130 -2.57 -2.00 -4.67
C GLY A 130 -2.94 -2.92 -5.83
N PHE A 131 -3.70 -4.00 -5.56
CA PHE A 131 -4.19 -4.88 -6.62
C PHE A 131 -5.10 -4.12 -7.60
N LEU A 132 -6.02 -3.33 -7.08
CA LEU A 132 -6.91 -2.50 -7.90
C LEU A 132 -6.14 -1.48 -8.74
N MET A 133 -5.15 -0.78 -8.18
CA MET A 133 -4.35 0.17 -8.96
C MET A 133 -3.57 -0.52 -10.08
N ASN A 134 -3.03 -1.72 -9.82
CA ASN A 134 -2.36 -2.52 -10.84
C ASN A 134 -3.33 -2.96 -11.95
N GLU A 135 -4.54 -3.40 -11.59
CA GLU A 135 -5.57 -3.85 -12.54
C GLU A 135 -6.11 -2.71 -13.41
N HIS A 136 -6.29 -1.54 -12.82
CA HIS A 136 -6.83 -0.36 -13.49
C HIS A 136 -5.75 0.52 -14.15
N GLY A 137 -4.46 0.21 -13.95
CA GLY A 137 -3.35 0.98 -14.51
C GLY A 137 -3.21 2.37 -13.91
N MET A 138 -3.50 2.51 -12.62
CA MET A 138 -3.47 3.78 -11.90
C MET A 138 -2.20 3.90 -11.04
N ASP A 139 -1.71 5.12 -10.87
CA ASP A 139 -0.57 5.39 -9.98
C ASP A 139 -1.02 5.34 -8.51
N PRO A 140 -0.46 4.43 -7.68
CA PRO A 140 -0.82 4.35 -6.28
C PRO A 140 -0.49 5.62 -5.49
N ILE A 141 0.57 6.34 -5.86
CA ILE A 141 0.96 7.57 -5.14
C ILE A 141 -0.11 8.64 -5.36
N SER A 142 -0.43 8.93 -6.61
CA SER A 142 -1.43 9.93 -6.98
C SER A 142 -2.79 9.58 -6.38
N PHE A 143 -3.23 8.31 -6.47
CA PHE A 143 -4.51 7.91 -5.86
C PHE A 143 -4.51 8.10 -4.34
N GLY A 144 -3.49 7.60 -3.62
CA GLY A 144 -3.43 7.68 -2.15
C GLY A 144 -3.36 9.12 -1.64
N VAL A 145 -2.54 9.97 -2.28
CA VAL A 145 -2.42 11.39 -1.90
C VAL A 145 -3.70 12.18 -2.25
N THR A 146 -4.34 11.91 -3.38
CA THR A 146 -5.64 12.53 -3.73
C THR A 146 -6.74 12.11 -2.75
N LEU A 147 -6.77 10.84 -2.34
CA LEU A 147 -7.69 10.37 -1.32
C LEU A 147 -7.43 11.06 0.03
N ALA A 148 -6.16 11.22 0.44
CA ALA A 148 -5.82 11.91 1.67
C ALA A 148 -6.22 13.39 1.66
N ALA A 149 -6.07 14.08 0.52
CA ALA A 149 -6.59 15.43 0.36
C ALA A 149 -8.12 15.46 0.53
N ALA A 150 -8.85 14.49 -0.02
CA ALA A 150 -10.29 14.38 0.18
C ALA A 150 -10.64 14.07 1.65
N MET A 151 -9.88 13.22 2.34
CA MET A 151 -10.07 12.95 3.77
C MET A 151 -9.87 14.22 4.62
N GLU A 152 -8.85 15.02 4.32
CA GLU A 152 -8.65 16.30 5.02
C GLU A 152 -9.78 17.30 4.74
N LEU A 153 -10.27 17.39 3.50
CA LEU A 153 -11.43 18.22 3.17
C LEU A 153 -12.70 17.75 3.90
N TYR A 154 -12.84 16.44 4.09
CA TYR A 154 -13.94 15.85 4.85
C TYR A 154 -13.85 16.20 6.34
N GLU A 155 -12.67 16.06 6.97
CA GLU A 155 -12.46 16.46 8.37
C GLU A 155 -12.69 17.96 8.60
N LYS A 156 -12.36 18.80 7.63
CA LYS A 156 -12.63 20.24 7.66
C LYS A 156 -14.10 20.60 7.37
N GLY A 157 -14.95 19.62 7.03
CA GLY A 157 -16.35 19.82 6.67
C GLY A 157 -16.58 20.55 5.34
N VAL A 158 -15.57 20.59 4.46
CA VAL A 158 -15.68 21.17 3.11
C VAL A 158 -16.43 20.23 2.19
N ILE A 159 -16.19 18.93 2.31
CA ILE A 159 -17.02 17.87 1.73
C ILE A 159 -17.65 17.07 2.86
N THR A 160 -18.77 16.44 2.56
CA THR A 160 -19.59 15.71 3.54
C THR A 160 -19.88 14.30 3.05
N GLN A 161 -20.50 13.50 3.91
CA GLN A 161 -20.91 12.14 3.56
C GLN A 161 -21.89 12.10 2.37
N ALA A 162 -22.63 13.19 2.12
CA ALA A 162 -23.51 13.32 0.97
C ALA A 162 -22.74 13.45 -0.35
N ASP A 163 -21.54 14.01 -0.33
CA ASP A 163 -20.69 14.19 -1.51
C ASP A 163 -19.92 12.90 -1.85
N THR A 164 -19.66 12.07 -0.84
CA THR A 164 -18.78 10.89 -0.93
C THR A 164 -19.54 9.57 -1.09
N ASP A 165 -20.74 9.62 -1.69
CA ASP A 165 -21.65 8.47 -1.87
C ASP A 165 -21.97 7.70 -0.57
N GLY A 166 -22.02 8.39 0.57
CA GLY A 166 -22.27 7.73 1.86
C GLY A 166 -21.02 7.24 2.58
N VAL A 167 -19.83 7.36 2.00
CA VAL A 167 -18.58 6.85 2.60
C VAL A 167 -17.97 7.88 3.55
N GLU A 168 -17.66 7.49 4.78
CA GLU A 168 -16.99 8.35 5.75
C GLU A 168 -15.48 8.45 5.46
N LEU A 169 -15.03 9.53 4.82
CA LEU A 169 -13.62 9.77 4.49
C LEU A 169 -12.83 10.32 5.67
N LYS A 170 -12.74 9.54 6.76
CA LYS A 170 -11.89 9.84 7.92
C LYS A 170 -10.53 9.18 7.74
N PHE A 171 -9.45 9.84 8.19
CA PHE A 171 -8.14 9.19 8.26
C PHE A 171 -8.22 7.91 9.11
N GLY A 172 -7.53 6.86 8.66
CA GLY A 172 -7.55 5.53 9.28
C GLY A 172 -8.74 4.65 8.92
N ASN A 173 -9.64 5.11 8.05
CA ASN A 173 -10.72 4.26 7.57
C ASN A 173 -10.27 3.35 6.41
N ALA A 174 -9.89 2.11 6.74
CA ALA A 174 -9.50 1.09 5.76
C ALA A 174 -10.62 0.76 4.76
N GLU A 175 -11.88 0.75 5.20
CA GLU A 175 -13.02 0.51 4.31
C GLU A 175 -13.14 1.64 3.28
N ALA A 176 -13.01 2.90 3.70
CA ALA A 176 -13.01 4.05 2.80
C ALA A 176 -11.90 3.97 1.74
N LEU A 177 -10.68 3.60 2.13
CA LEU A 177 -9.58 3.36 1.18
C LEU A 177 -9.98 2.34 0.11
N THR A 178 -10.52 1.20 0.52
CA THR A 178 -10.83 0.09 -0.39
C THR A 178 -12.01 0.40 -1.32
N ILE A 179 -13.06 1.04 -0.80
CA ILE A 179 -14.23 1.47 -1.58
C ILE A 179 -13.83 2.56 -2.58
N MET A 180 -13.03 3.54 -2.15
CA MET A 180 -12.58 4.61 -3.03
C MET A 180 -11.60 4.12 -4.10
N ALA A 181 -10.75 3.13 -3.79
CA ALA A 181 -9.90 2.49 -4.80
C ALA A 181 -10.74 1.82 -5.89
N GLU A 182 -11.78 1.06 -5.50
CA GLU A 182 -12.69 0.39 -6.44
C GLU A 182 -13.51 1.39 -7.26
N LYS A 183 -14.10 2.39 -6.60
CA LYS A 183 -14.86 3.46 -7.28
C LYS A 183 -14.01 4.27 -8.25
N THR A 184 -12.77 4.58 -7.88
CA THR A 184 -11.86 5.35 -8.74
C THR A 184 -11.43 4.52 -9.95
N GLY A 185 -11.01 3.27 -9.73
CA GLY A 185 -10.62 2.37 -10.81
C GLY A 185 -11.75 2.02 -11.80
N THR A 186 -12.98 1.98 -11.32
CA THR A 186 -14.18 1.76 -12.15
C THR A 186 -14.83 3.05 -12.65
N TYR A 187 -14.29 4.21 -12.28
CA TYR A 187 -14.80 5.55 -12.62
C TYR A 187 -16.29 5.74 -12.25
N GLN A 188 -16.66 5.40 -11.01
CA GLN A 188 -18.03 5.44 -10.50
C GLN A 188 -18.19 6.37 -9.28
N GLY A 189 -19.30 7.12 -9.26
CA GLY A 189 -19.64 7.99 -8.13
C GLY A 189 -18.54 9.00 -7.79
N PHE A 190 -18.24 9.18 -6.51
CA PHE A 190 -17.17 10.07 -6.05
C PHE A 190 -15.77 9.65 -6.53
N GLY A 191 -15.58 8.40 -6.94
CA GLY A 191 -14.34 7.95 -7.59
C GLY A 191 -14.05 8.68 -8.90
N GLN A 192 -15.07 9.25 -9.57
CA GLN A 192 -14.85 10.11 -10.74
C GLN A 192 -14.15 11.41 -10.37
N VAL A 193 -14.41 11.96 -9.17
CA VAL A 193 -13.77 13.17 -8.67
C VAL A 193 -12.33 12.87 -8.24
N LEU A 194 -12.11 11.72 -7.59
CA LEU A 194 -10.77 11.28 -7.18
C LEU A 194 -9.87 10.90 -8.37
N GLY A 195 -10.46 10.48 -9.50
CA GLY A 195 -9.74 10.05 -10.70
C GLY A 195 -9.51 11.15 -11.76
N LEU A 196 -9.86 12.41 -11.47
CA LEU A 196 -9.59 13.57 -12.35
C LEU A 196 -8.09 13.88 -12.42
#